data_AF-A0A316D7V7-F1
#
_entry.id   AF-A0A316D7V7-F1
#
_cell.length_a   1.000
_cell.length_b   1.000
_cell.length_c   1.000
_cell.angle_alpha   90.00
_cell.angle_beta   90.00
_cell.angle_gamma   90.00
#
_symmetry.space_group_name_H-M   'P 1'
#
loop_
_entity.id
_entity.type
_entity.pdbx_description
1 polymer ?
#
loop_
_entity_poly.entity_id
_entity_poly.type
_entity_poly.pdbx_seq_one_letter_code
_entity_poly.pdbx_strand_id
1 'polypeptide(L)'
;MTNKEYQEAVEKKYNQSLYEIMYDMCVIQNVVPVQGASILGVPKQTFNQWRNKFRLGPMQRRADLAVDLRRKSIDEYKIQLEGINFDRPFASKDDYSLAGFKELIERYIELYKYKRTSNTDTFAEMSLVLQIGIFEQILSHLDDYSDGRLYEKFLNEASFTKDDFDN
;
A
#
# COMPACT_ATOMS: atom_id res chain seq x y z
N MET A 1 12.22 23.85 -33.33
CA MET A 1 10.84 23.46 -32.97
C MET A 1 10.61 23.72 -31.49
N THR A 2 9.49 24.33 -31.15
CA THR A 2 9.03 24.54 -29.78
C THR A 2 8.37 23.27 -29.22
N ASN A 3 8.17 23.20 -27.90
CA ASN A 3 7.49 22.05 -27.28
C ASN A 3 6.05 21.88 -27.82
N LYS A 4 5.35 22.99 -28.09
CA LYS A 4 4.00 22.99 -28.67
C LYS A 4 3.98 22.43 -30.09
N GLU A 5 4.95 22.83 -30.93
CA GLU A 5 5.07 22.30 -32.29
C GLU A 5 5.37 20.79 -32.29
N TYR A 6 6.23 20.31 -31.36
CA TYR A 6 6.47 18.87 -31.20
C TYR A 6 5.22 18.12 -30.74
N GLN A 7 4.43 18.70 -29.82
CA GLN A 7 3.19 18.10 -29.36
C GLN A 7 2.20 17.95 -30.52
N GLU A 8 1.93 19.01 -31.27
CA GLU A 8 0.99 19.00 -32.41
C GLU A 8 1.43 17.99 -33.49
N ALA A 9 2.74 17.91 -33.77
CA ALA A 9 3.27 16.94 -34.73
C ALA A 9 3.09 15.49 -34.27
N VAL A 10 3.32 15.21 -32.99
CA VAL A 10 3.16 13.87 -32.40
C VAL A 10 1.68 13.48 -32.35
N GLU A 11 0.81 14.34 -31.84
CA GLU A 11 -0.63 14.07 -31.77
C GLU A 11 -1.23 13.82 -33.15
N LYS A 12 -0.83 14.61 -34.16
CA LYS A 12 -1.25 14.40 -35.55
C LYS A 12 -0.73 13.08 -36.13
N LYS A 13 0.49 12.66 -35.80
CA LYS A 13 1.10 11.42 -36.30
C LYS A 13 0.39 10.17 -35.77
N TYR A 14 -0.02 10.19 -34.51
CA TYR A 14 -0.62 9.03 -33.84
C TYR A 14 -2.15 9.11 -33.73
N ASN A 15 -2.76 10.24 -34.08
CA ASN A 15 -4.21 10.50 -33.97
C ASN A 15 -4.77 10.21 -32.56
N GLN A 16 -3.97 10.57 -31.55
CA GLN A 16 -4.25 10.39 -30.12
C GLN A 16 -3.76 11.62 -29.37
N SER A 17 -4.27 11.84 -28.16
CA SER A 17 -3.74 12.90 -27.29
C SER A 17 -2.31 12.58 -26.86
N LEU A 18 -1.49 13.62 -26.61
CA LEU A 18 -0.13 13.43 -26.12
C LEU A 18 -0.11 12.62 -24.81
N TYR A 19 -1.14 12.76 -23.96
CA TYR A 19 -1.25 11.97 -22.74
C TYR A 19 -1.35 10.47 -23.02
N GLU A 20 -2.26 10.05 -23.90
CA GLU A 20 -2.46 8.63 -24.25
C GLU A 20 -1.19 8.03 -24.84
N ILE A 21 -0.55 8.74 -25.77
CA ILE A 21 0.71 8.31 -26.39
C ILE A 21 1.80 8.12 -25.32
N MET A 22 1.94 9.11 -24.43
CA MET A 22 2.94 9.05 -23.36
C MET A 22 2.61 7.98 -22.33
N TYR A 23 1.33 7.72 -22.05
CA TYR A 23 0.87 6.66 -21.17
C TYR A 23 1.23 5.30 -21.75
N ASP A 24 0.87 5.02 -23.00
CA ASP A 24 1.19 3.75 -23.66
C ASP A 24 2.69 3.50 -23.67
N MET A 25 3.49 4.51 -24.00
CA MET A 25 4.94 4.40 -23.96
C MET A 25 5.50 4.18 -22.55
N CYS A 26 5.17 5.04 -21.60
CA CYS A 26 5.82 5.05 -20.29
C CYS A 26 5.25 4.02 -19.31
N VAL A 27 3.98 3.63 -19.48
CA VAL A 27 3.23 2.77 -18.55
C VAL A 27 3.08 1.37 -19.11
N ILE A 28 2.56 1.24 -20.33
CA ILE A 28 2.27 -0.07 -20.93
C ILE A 28 3.54 -0.72 -21.48
N GLN A 29 4.30 0.03 -22.28
CA GLN A 29 5.51 -0.47 -22.96
C GLN A 29 6.79 -0.29 -22.13
N ASN A 30 6.74 0.50 -21.05
CA ASN A 30 7.86 0.79 -20.15
C ASN A 30 9.14 1.26 -20.88
N VAL A 31 9.00 2.06 -21.94
CA VAL A 31 10.18 2.52 -22.72
C VAL A 31 11.02 3.51 -21.93
N VAL A 32 12.34 3.40 -22.08
CA VAL A 32 13.27 4.38 -21.46
C VAL A 32 13.25 5.69 -22.25
N PRO A 33 13.52 6.85 -21.62
CA PRO A 33 13.36 8.17 -22.24
C PRO A 33 14.09 8.36 -23.57
N VAL A 34 15.25 7.72 -23.74
CA VAL A 34 16.03 7.80 -24.99
C VAL A 34 15.29 7.09 -26.13
N GLN A 35 14.72 5.92 -25.85
CA GLN A 35 13.96 5.15 -26.84
C GLN A 35 12.65 5.87 -27.18
N GLY A 36 11.88 6.31 -26.16
CA GLY A 36 10.64 7.05 -26.39
C GLY A 36 10.85 8.33 -27.19
N ALA A 37 11.90 9.08 -26.89
CA ALA A 37 12.28 10.27 -27.66
C ALA A 37 12.60 9.94 -29.13
N SER A 38 13.33 8.85 -29.38
CA SER A 38 13.64 8.37 -30.73
C SER A 38 12.37 7.98 -31.51
N ILE A 39 11.46 7.20 -30.89
CA ILE A 39 10.22 6.75 -31.54
C ILE A 39 9.29 7.93 -31.88
N LEU A 40 9.20 8.92 -31.00
CA LEU A 40 8.40 10.12 -31.21
C LEU A 40 9.08 11.15 -32.12
N GLY A 41 10.38 11.00 -32.42
CA GLY A 41 11.13 11.97 -33.24
C GLY A 41 11.34 13.31 -32.53
N VAL A 42 11.48 13.29 -31.19
CA VAL A 42 11.61 14.50 -30.37
C VAL A 42 12.90 14.48 -29.56
N PRO A 43 13.42 15.64 -29.11
CA PRO A 43 14.54 15.68 -28.18
C PRO A 43 14.21 14.95 -26.86
N LYS A 44 15.21 14.26 -26.28
CA LYS A 44 15.08 13.58 -24.97
C LYS A 44 14.54 14.48 -23.87
N GLN A 45 14.92 15.76 -23.88
CA GLN A 45 14.45 16.73 -22.89
C GLN A 45 12.95 17.00 -23.03
N THR A 46 12.43 17.10 -24.26
CA THR A 46 11.00 17.24 -24.55
C THR A 46 10.22 16.03 -24.04
N PHE A 47 10.69 14.81 -24.35
CA PHE A 47 10.08 13.58 -23.83
C PHE A 47 10.05 13.55 -22.30
N ASN A 48 11.16 13.89 -21.65
CA ASN A 48 11.23 13.95 -20.19
C ASN A 48 10.29 15.01 -19.61
N GLN A 49 10.16 16.18 -20.24
CA GLN A 49 9.22 17.22 -19.81
C GLN A 49 7.78 16.71 -19.84
N TRP A 50 7.38 16.02 -20.91
CA TRP A 50 6.05 15.43 -21.02
C TRP A 50 5.85 14.32 -19.97
N ARG A 51 6.81 13.41 -19.83
CA ARG A 51 6.74 12.33 -18.84
C ARG A 51 6.57 12.88 -17.42
N ASN A 52 7.32 13.93 -17.08
CA ASN A 52 7.25 14.56 -15.76
C ASN A 52 5.93 15.34 -15.57
N LYS A 53 5.48 16.07 -16.60
CA LYS A 53 4.20 16.81 -16.63
C LYS A 53 3.03 15.88 -16.33
N PHE A 54 3.02 14.69 -16.93
CA PHE A 54 1.97 13.69 -16.74
C PHE A 54 2.24 12.73 -15.58
N ARG A 55 3.33 12.92 -14.83
CA ARG A 55 3.72 12.07 -13.69
C ARG A 55 3.87 10.57 -14.03
N LEU A 56 4.26 10.25 -15.26
CA LEU A 56 4.32 8.85 -15.73
C LEU A 56 5.65 8.16 -15.38
N GLY A 57 6.57 8.86 -14.70
CA GLY A 57 7.81 8.29 -14.21
C GLY A 57 7.55 7.18 -13.17
N PRO A 58 8.37 6.11 -13.13
CA PRO A 58 8.14 4.96 -12.24
C PRO A 58 8.08 5.36 -10.76
N MET A 59 8.91 6.31 -10.32
CA MET A 59 8.89 6.81 -8.94
C MET A 59 7.64 7.64 -8.64
N GLN A 60 7.17 8.45 -9.59
CA GLN A 60 5.96 9.24 -9.42
C GLN A 60 4.73 8.34 -9.32
N ARG A 61 4.62 7.33 -10.21
CA ARG A 61 3.56 6.33 -10.17
C ARG A 61 3.54 5.54 -8.86
N ARG A 62 4.71 5.13 -8.34
CA ARG A 62 4.81 4.47 -7.04
C ARG A 62 4.36 5.38 -5.89
N ALA A 63 4.75 6.66 -5.92
CA ALA A 63 4.31 7.63 -4.93
C ALA A 63 2.79 7.85 -4.99
N ASP A 64 2.23 8.00 -6.19
CA ASP A 64 0.79 8.20 -6.39
C ASP A 64 -0.01 6.97 -5.92
N LEU A 65 0.47 5.76 -6.22
CA LEU A 65 -0.11 4.51 -5.69
C LEU A 65 -0.03 4.44 -4.15
N ALA A 66 1.11 4.80 -3.57
CA ALA A 66 1.28 4.78 -2.11
C ALA A 66 0.31 5.75 -1.41
N VAL A 67 0.09 6.93 -1.98
CA VAL A 67 -0.92 7.89 -1.48
C VAL A 67 -2.33 7.33 -1.57
N ASP A 68 -2.68 6.68 -2.69
CA ASP A 68 -4.01 6.08 -2.86
C ASP A 68 -4.24 4.92 -1.88
N LEU A 69 -3.27 4.01 -1.73
CA LEU A 69 -3.32 2.90 -0.78
C LEU A 69 -3.44 3.41 0.67
N ARG A 70 -2.69 4.46 1.02
CA ARG A 70 -2.78 5.10 2.33
C ARG A 70 -4.19 5.65 2.58
N ARG A 71 -4.75 6.39 1.61
CA ARG A 71 -6.10 6.95 1.71
C ARG A 71 -7.15 5.86 1.89
N LYS A 72 -7.13 4.82 1.05
CA LYS A 72 -8.06 3.68 1.13
C LYS A 72 -8.02 3.02 2.50
N SER A 73 -6.82 2.72 3.00
CA SER A 73 -6.64 2.10 4.31
C SER A 73 -7.14 2.99 5.46
N ILE A 74 -6.96 4.32 5.37
CA ILE A 74 -7.52 5.26 6.35
C ILE A 74 -9.06 5.27 6.30
N ASP A 75 -9.65 5.24 5.10
CA ASP A 75 -11.10 5.24 4.94
C ASP A 75 -11.73 3.92 5.42
N GLU A 76 -11.08 2.78 5.17
CA GLU A 76 -11.46 1.48 5.76
C GLU A 76 -11.44 1.52 7.29
N TYR A 77 -10.43 2.15 7.89
CA TYR A 77 -10.37 2.30 9.35
C TYR A 77 -11.51 3.18 9.88
N LYS A 78 -11.87 4.26 9.18
CA LYS A 78 -13.02 5.07 9.60
C LYS A 78 -14.29 4.23 9.62
N ILE A 79 -14.54 3.43 8.58
CA ILE A 79 -15.69 2.54 8.50
C ILE A 79 -15.68 1.51 9.65
N GLN A 80 -14.53 0.86 9.90
CA GLN A 80 -14.39 -0.12 10.98
C GLN A 80 -14.64 0.48 12.37
N LEU A 81 -14.35 1.77 12.54
CA LEU A 81 -14.53 2.49 13.81
C LEU A 81 -15.94 3.09 13.97
N GLU A 82 -16.79 3.04 12.95
CA GLU A 82 -18.16 3.54 13.06
C GLU A 82 -18.93 2.76 14.13
N GLY A 83 -19.48 3.49 15.11
CA GLY A 83 -20.25 2.92 16.21
C GLY A 83 -19.41 2.29 17.33
N ILE A 84 -18.07 2.31 17.25
CA ILE A 84 -17.21 1.82 18.33
C ILE A 84 -17.26 2.78 19.52
N ASN A 85 -17.66 2.27 20.69
CA ASN A 85 -17.56 2.98 21.95
C ASN A 85 -16.18 2.71 22.59
N PHE A 86 -15.34 3.76 22.67
CA PHE A 86 -14.02 3.70 23.30
C PHE A 86 -14.08 3.67 24.83
N ASP A 87 -15.19 4.08 25.44
CA ASP A 87 -15.37 4.09 26.90
C ASP A 87 -16.09 2.84 27.41
N ARG A 88 -16.36 1.85 26.54
CA ARG A 88 -16.99 0.60 26.97
C ARG A 88 -16.11 -0.13 28.00
N PRO A 89 -16.72 -0.69 29.07
CA PRO A 89 -15.97 -1.43 30.08
C PRO A 89 -15.38 -2.70 29.48
N PHE A 90 -14.24 -3.12 30.02
CA PHE A 90 -13.64 -4.41 29.70
C PHE A 90 -14.48 -5.54 30.29
N ALA A 91 -14.80 -6.55 29.49
CA ALA A 91 -15.54 -7.73 29.93
C ALA A 91 -14.68 -8.63 30.83
N SER A 92 -13.37 -8.70 30.59
CA SER A 92 -12.42 -9.57 31.30
C SER A 92 -11.37 -8.78 32.08
N LYS A 93 -11.73 -7.59 32.60
CA LYS A 93 -10.81 -6.66 33.26
C LYS A 93 -9.97 -7.28 34.40
N ASP A 94 -10.61 -8.12 35.20
CA ASP A 94 -10.02 -8.68 36.43
C ASP A 94 -9.53 -10.14 36.23
N ASP A 95 -9.52 -10.61 34.97
CA ASP A 95 -9.14 -11.97 34.62
C ASP A 95 -7.87 -11.97 33.76
N TYR A 96 -6.80 -12.59 34.25
CA TYR A 96 -5.54 -12.77 33.51
C TYR A 96 -5.64 -13.97 32.54
N SER A 97 -6.75 -14.07 31.81
CA SER A 97 -7.01 -15.12 30.84
C SER A 97 -6.64 -14.71 29.42
N LEU A 98 -6.55 -15.70 28.52
CA LEU A 98 -6.37 -15.45 27.10
C LEU A 98 -7.53 -14.64 26.50
N ALA A 99 -8.73 -14.76 27.05
CA ALA A 99 -9.88 -13.94 26.64
C ALA A 99 -9.67 -12.46 26.99
N GLY A 100 -9.20 -12.16 28.21
CA GLY A 100 -8.85 -10.80 28.60
C GLY A 100 -7.68 -10.23 27.80
N PHE A 101 -6.67 -11.05 27.50
CA PHE A 101 -5.58 -10.63 26.62
C PHE A 101 -6.07 -10.33 25.20
N LYS A 102 -6.93 -11.19 24.63
CA LYS A 102 -7.55 -10.97 23.31
C LYS A 102 -8.31 -9.65 23.27
N GLU A 103 -9.17 -9.41 24.26
CA GLU A 103 -9.92 -8.15 24.38
C GLU A 103 -8.96 -6.95 24.42
N LEU A 104 -7.89 -6.99 25.22
CA LEU A 104 -6.91 -5.90 25.26
C LEU A 104 -6.28 -5.61 23.90
N ILE A 105 -5.89 -6.64 23.15
CA ILE A 105 -5.30 -6.49 21.82
C ILE A 105 -6.31 -5.88 20.84
N GLU A 106 -7.56 -6.34 20.84
CA GLU A 106 -8.64 -5.75 20.03
C GLU A 106 -8.81 -4.25 20.34
N ARG A 107 -8.82 -3.88 21.63
CA ARG A 107 -8.96 -2.49 22.08
C ARG A 107 -7.77 -1.62 21.67
N TYR A 108 -6.56 -2.18 21.67
CA TYR A 108 -5.39 -1.48 21.14
C TYR A 108 -5.47 -1.27 19.63
N ILE A 109 -5.95 -2.25 18.86
CA ILE A 109 -6.13 -2.12 17.42
C ILE A 109 -7.13 -0.99 17.12
N GLU A 110 -8.28 -0.95 17.80
CA GLU A 110 -9.25 0.14 17.68
C GLU A 110 -8.59 1.51 17.95
N LEU A 111 -7.84 1.61 19.05
CA LEU A 111 -7.17 2.85 19.44
C LEU A 111 -6.12 3.29 18.41
N TYR A 112 -5.34 2.36 17.86
CA TYR A 112 -4.30 2.67 16.90
C TYR A 112 -4.87 3.00 15.52
N LYS A 113 -5.94 2.31 15.10
CA LYS A 113 -6.72 2.68 13.91
C LYS A 113 -7.25 4.10 14.06
N TYR A 114 -7.85 4.43 15.21
CA TYR A 114 -8.35 5.79 15.49
C TYR A 114 -7.25 6.84 15.42
N LYS A 115 -6.11 6.60 16.10
CA LYS A 115 -4.94 7.51 16.03
C LYS A 115 -4.48 7.70 14.60
N ARG A 116 -4.44 6.65 13.78
CA ARG A 116 -4.03 6.77 12.38
C ARG A 116 -5.00 7.59 11.54
N THR A 117 -6.32 7.50 11.80
CA THR A 117 -7.31 8.33 11.08
C THR A 117 -7.24 9.82 11.44
N SER A 118 -6.69 10.15 12.61
CA SER A 118 -6.62 11.51 13.15
C SER A 118 -5.23 12.15 13.10
N ASN A 119 -4.19 11.36 12.81
CA ASN A 119 -2.80 11.83 12.82
C ASN A 119 -2.35 12.41 11.47
N THR A 120 -1.66 13.54 11.51
CA THR A 120 -1.04 14.19 10.35
C THR A 120 0.48 14.00 10.29
N ASP A 121 1.11 13.46 11.34
CA ASP A 121 2.54 13.17 11.41
C ASP A 121 2.91 11.83 10.74
N THR A 122 3.78 11.89 9.75
CA THR A 122 4.20 10.76 8.90
C THR A 122 5.08 9.73 9.62
N PHE A 123 5.91 10.12 10.60
CA PHE A 123 6.79 9.16 11.30
C PHE A 123 5.99 8.34 12.32
N ALA A 124 5.14 9.01 13.09
CA ALA A 124 4.21 8.36 14.00
C ALA A 124 3.25 7.41 13.26
N GLU A 125 2.90 7.71 12.01
CA GLU A 125 2.04 6.86 11.19
C GLU A 125 2.65 5.50 10.88
N MET A 126 3.93 5.43 10.48
CA MET A 126 4.59 4.15 10.17
C MET A 126 4.64 3.22 11.38
N SER A 127 4.93 3.78 12.56
CA SER A 127 4.90 3.04 13.82
C SER A 127 3.50 2.46 14.09
N LEU A 128 2.45 3.25 13.89
CA LEU A 128 1.06 2.80 14.06
C LEU A 128 0.68 1.69 13.08
N VAL A 129 1.10 1.76 11.82
CA VAL A 129 0.85 0.69 10.82
C VAL A 129 1.48 -0.61 11.27
N LEU A 130 2.75 -0.58 11.71
CA LEU A 130 3.45 -1.77 12.19
C LEU A 130 2.78 -2.34 13.44
N GLN A 131 2.41 -1.49 14.40
CA GLN A 131 1.74 -1.92 15.62
C GLN A 131 0.38 -2.57 15.35
N ILE A 132 -0.43 -2.00 14.45
CA ILE A 132 -1.70 -2.61 14.03
C ILE A 132 -1.46 -3.99 13.43
N GLY A 133 -0.51 -4.12 12.49
CA GLY A 133 -0.20 -5.40 11.85
C GLY A 133 0.28 -6.46 12.84
N ILE A 134 1.14 -6.10 13.79
CA ILE A 134 1.60 -7.01 14.85
C ILE A 134 0.42 -7.48 15.70
N PHE A 135 -0.48 -6.58 16.10
CA PHE A 135 -1.63 -6.93 16.92
C PHE A 135 -2.67 -7.77 16.17
N GLU A 136 -2.92 -7.47 14.89
CA GLU A 136 -3.77 -8.32 14.04
C GLU A 136 -3.17 -9.73 13.88
N GLN A 137 -1.84 -9.85 13.75
CA GLN A 137 -1.17 -11.15 13.72
C GLN A 137 -1.28 -11.90 15.06
N ILE A 138 -1.13 -11.21 16.19
CA ILE A 138 -1.31 -11.80 17.52
C ILE A 138 -2.75 -12.32 17.68
N LEU A 139 -3.76 -11.55 17.29
CA LEU A 139 -5.16 -12.01 17.33
C LEU A 139 -5.37 -13.26 16.47
N SER A 140 -4.84 -13.27 15.25
CA SER A 140 -4.90 -14.43 14.37
C SER A 140 -4.29 -15.68 15.02
N HIS A 141 -3.14 -15.55 15.69
CA HIS A 141 -2.53 -16.66 16.44
C HIS A 141 -3.34 -17.09 17.66
N LEU A 142 -3.97 -16.15 18.37
CA LEU A 142 -4.88 -16.49 19.48
C LEU A 142 -6.09 -17.28 18.97
N ASP A 143 -6.67 -16.88 17.84
CA ASP A 143 -7.79 -17.59 17.21
C ASP A 143 -7.37 -18.99 16.75
N ASP A 144 -6.23 -19.11 16.07
CA ASP A 144 -5.70 -20.42 15.67
C ASP A 144 -5.36 -21.31 16.87
N TYR A 145 -4.88 -20.73 17.97
CA TYR A 145 -4.58 -21.47 19.19
C TYR A 145 -5.87 -21.99 19.84
N SER A 146 -6.87 -21.12 19.99
CA SER A 146 -8.18 -21.49 20.53
C SER A 146 -8.88 -22.57 19.69
N ASP A 147 -8.67 -22.56 18.38
CA ASP A 147 -9.22 -23.54 17.45
C ASP A 147 -8.34 -24.80 17.27
N GLY A 148 -7.23 -24.91 18.00
CA GLY A 148 -6.30 -26.05 17.94
C GLY A 148 -5.45 -26.14 16.67
N ARG A 149 -5.58 -25.18 15.73
CA ARG A 149 -4.88 -25.17 14.44
C ARG A 149 -3.44 -24.67 14.54
N LEU A 150 -3.10 -23.88 15.56
CA LEU A 150 -1.78 -23.24 15.64
C LEU A 150 -0.64 -24.26 15.69
N TYR A 151 -0.86 -25.39 16.37
CA TYR A 151 0.13 -26.47 16.45
C TYR A 151 0.40 -27.11 15.08
N GLU A 152 -0.66 -27.38 14.31
CA GLU A 152 -0.53 -27.93 12.96
C GLU A 152 0.19 -26.96 12.01
N LYS A 153 -0.12 -25.66 12.09
CA LYS A 153 0.58 -24.63 11.32
C LYS A 153 2.08 -24.63 11.59
N PHE A 154 2.46 -24.67 12.87
CA PHE A 154 3.87 -24.75 13.27
C PHE A 154 4.57 -25.99 12.69
N LEU A 155 3.94 -27.18 12.80
CA LEU A 155 4.52 -28.41 12.28
C LEU A 155 4.71 -28.36 10.75
N ASN A 156 3.72 -27.82 10.03
CA ASN A 156 3.80 -27.66 8.58
C ASN A 156 4.96 -26.73 8.20
N GLU A 157 5.06 -25.53 8.79
CA GLU A 157 6.15 -24.59 8.52
C GLU A 157 7.53 -25.19 8.84
N ALA A 158 7.65 -25.92 9.94
CA ALA A 158 8.88 -26.60 10.33
C ALA A 158 9.29 -27.71 9.35
N SER A 159 8.35 -28.42 8.72
CA SER A 159 8.65 -29.43 7.69
C SER A 159 9.22 -28.81 6.42
N PHE A 160 8.59 -27.75 5.89
CA PHE A 160 9.08 -27.05 4.70
C PHE A 160 10.49 -26.47 4.89
N THR A 161 10.80 -26.01 6.10
CA THR A 161 12.11 -25.44 6.39
C THR A 161 13.22 -26.50 6.43
N LYS A 162 12.91 -27.74 6.83
CA LYS A 162 13.91 -28.83 6.90
C LYS A 162 14.32 -29.34 5.52
N ASP A 163 13.37 -29.40 4.59
CA ASP A 163 13.63 -29.86 3.22
C ASP A 163 14.57 -28.92 2.43
N ASP A 164 14.67 -27.64 2.83
CA ASP A 164 15.57 -26.64 2.23
C ASP A 164 17.02 -26.69 2.77
N PHE A 165 17.28 -27.37 3.89
CA PHE A 165 18.64 -27.50 4.46
C PHE A 165 19.34 -28.82 4.11
N ASP A 166 18.61 -29.81 3.59
CA ASP A 166 19.14 -31.13 3.22
C ASP A 166 19.40 -31.29 1.69
N ASN A 167 19.35 -30.18 0.92
CA ASN A 167 19.78 -30.09 -0.50
C ASN A 167 20.99 -29.15 -0.66
#